data_AF-A0A177DC92-F1
#
_entry.id   AF-A0A177DC92-F1
#
_cell.length_a   1.000
_cell.length_b   1.000
_cell.length_c   1.000
_cell.angle_alpha   90.00
_cell.angle_beta   90.00
_cell.angle_gamma   90.00
#
_symmetry.space_group_name_H-M   'P 1'
#
loop_
_entity.id
_entity.type
_entity.pdbx_description
1 polymer ?
#
loop_
_entity_poly.entity_id
_entity_poly.type
_entity_poly.pdbx_seq_one_letter_code
_entity_poly.pdbx_strand_id
1 'polypeptide(L)'
;MPKSTVSFADVISHSRRFLPWHANVASLQETTGAEWIEEKKAELISVNVTGVLLAGVGSSAFSWPVIESAPWTTQAALYASLITAMIAVSSGTQQYVTLSRIRGERLRVFQALLRGDKAIQSHHLYVWQMPIMLLSFSIWYLLIGLLILIYARAAASSPWGPDVKIAVVSGLATIFAFGNYLIGAATVYRLNAHLYSGKHNISVDPPVVQTSASWP
;
A
#
# COMPACT_ATOMS: atom_id res chain seq x y z
N MET A 1 4.54 -39.12 -16.70
CA MET A 1 4.75 -37.71 -16.32
C MET A 1 3.57 -37.25 -15.49
N PRO A 2 3.71 -37.02 -14.18
CA PRO A 2 2.60 -36.55 -13.36
C PRO A 2 2.44 -35.04 -13.53
N LYS A 3 1.24 -34.58 -13.86
CA LYS A 3 0.88 -33.16 -13.90
C LYS A 3 0.74 -32.67 -12.47
N SER A 4 1.67 -31.83 -12.00
CA SER A 4 1.55 -31.13 -10.72
C SER A 4 0.41 -30.12 -10.81
N THR A 5 -0.79 -30.51 -10.36
CA THR A 5 -1.90 -29.59 -10.13
C THR A 5 -1.54 -28.70 -8.95
N VAL A 6 -1.05 -27.50 -9.24
CA VAL A 6 -0.84 -26.45 -8.24
C VAL A 6 -2.20 -26.07 -7.67
N SER A 7 -2.43 -26.36 -6.40
CA SER A 7 -3.68 -26.06 -5.71
C SER A 7 -3.85 -24.54 -5.55
N PHE A 8 -5.08 -24.04 -5.73
CA PHE A 8 -5.39 -22.62 -5.49
C PHE A 8 -5.06 -22.20 -4.04
N ALA A 9 -5.11 -23.15 -3.09
CA ALA A 9 -4.68 -22.93 -1.72
C ALA A 9 -3.15 -22.72 -1.59
N ASP A 10 -2.35 -23.37 -2.44
CA ASP A 10 -0.89 -23.18 -2.49
C ASP A 10 -0.51 -21.86 -3.16
N VAL A 11 -1.28 -21.42 -4.16
CA VAL A 11 -1.12 -20.09 -4.76
C VAL A 11 -1.46 -18.99 -3.74
N ILE A 12 -2.52 -19.18 -2.94
CA ILE A 12 -2.90 -18.26 -1.85
C ILE A 12 -1.88 -18.29 -0.70
N SER A 13 -1.30 -19.44 -0.36
CA SER A 13 -0.29 -19.53 0.72
C SER A 13 1.07 -18.95 0.30
N HIS A 14 1.47 -19.15 -0.96
CA HIS A 14 2.67 -18.51 -1.52
C HIS A 14 2.48 -17.01 -1.64
N SER A 15 1.36 -16.55 -2.21
CA SER A 15 1.07 -15.11 -2.34
C SER A 15 0.98 -14.41 -0.99
N ARG A 16 0.47 -15.05 0.07
CA ARG A 16 0.55 -14.50 1.44
C ARG A 16 1.97 -14.17 1.84
N ARG A 17 2.97 -14.99 1.49
CA ARG A 17 4.37 -14.79 1.86
C ARG A 17 5.06 -13.60 1.19
N PHE A 18 4.46 -13.04 0.13
CA PHE A 18 5.05 -11.95 -0.69
C PHE A 18 4.32 -10.62 -0.56
N LEU A 19 3.33 -10.54 0.32
CA LEU A 19 2.59 -9.31 0.50
C LEU A 19 3.41 -8.35 1.38
N PRO A 20 3.44 -7.05 1.04
CA PRO A 20 4.38 -6.08 1.63
C PRO A 20 4.30 -5.95 3.15
N TRP A 21 3.21 -6.39 3.78
CA TRP A 21 3.07 -6.44 5.23
C TRP A 21 3.93 -7.49 5.92
N HIS A 22 4.33 -8.59 5.27
CA HIS A 22 5.28 -9.54 5.85
C HIS A 22 6.70 -8.97 5.93
N ALA A 23 7.04 -8.05 5.03
CA ALA A 23 8.32 -7.36 5.10
C ALA A 23 8.43 -6.43 6.32
N ASN A 24 7.30 -5.82 6.72
CA ASN A 24 7.22 -5.04 7.95
C ASN A 24 7.35 -5.89 9.22
N VAL A 25 7.05 -7.21 9.16
CA VAL A 25 7.26 -8.11 10.30
C VAL A 25 8.73 -8.43 10.52
N ALA A 26 9.47 -8.61 9.42
CA ALA A 26 10.91 -8.84 9.48
C ALA A 26 11.66 -7.59 9.98
N SER A 27 11.26 -6.38 9.55
CA SER A 27 11.84 -5.14 10.07
C SER A 27 11.51 -4.93 11.55
N LEU A 28 10.30 -5.31 12.01
CA LEU A 28 9.91 -5.27 13.43
C LEU A 28 10.75 -6.19 14.34
N GLN A 29 11.34 -7.25 13.79
CA GLN A 29 12.22 -8.15 14.54
C GLN A 29 13.63 -7.56 14.71
N GLU A 30 14.10 -6.77 13.74
CA GLU A 30 15.46 -6.22 13.70
C GLU A 30 15.58 -4.80 14.25
N THR A 31 14.53 -3.98 14.12
CA THR A 31 14.53 -2.58 14.57
C THR A 31 14.05 -2.46 16.02
N THR A 32 14.50 -1.41 16.70
CA THR A 32 13.93 -1.07 18.01
C THR A 32 12.48 -0.61 17.80
N GLY A 33 11.55 -0.96 18.71
CA GLY A 33 10.15 -0.54 18.51
C GLY A 33 9.95 0.98 18.55
N ALA A 34 10.93 1.76 19.03
CA ALA A 34 10.90 3.22 18.94
C ALA A 34 11.17 3.70 17.51
N GLU A 35 12.16 3.11 16.84
CA GLU A 35 12.52 3.41 15.45
C GLU A 35 11.37 3.07 14.50
N TRP A 36 10.78 1.88 14.62
CA TRP A 36 9.61 1.48 13.84
C TRP A 36 8.43 2.47 14.01
N ILE A 37 8.20 2.97 15.22
CA ILE A 37 7.12 3.95 15.46
C ILE A 37 7.38 5.25 14.70
N GLU A 38 8.62 5.74 14.69
CA GLU A 38 8.96 6.99 14.00
C GLU A 38 8.91 6.82 12.48
N GLU A 39 9.39 5.69 11.94
CA GLU A 39 9.20 5.33 10.53
C GLU A 39 7.71 5.28 10.15
N LYS A 40 6.90 4.61 10.98
CA LYS A 40 5.47 4.46 10.71
C LYS A 40 4.73 5.80 10.77
N LYS A 41 5.12 6.70 11.68
CA LYS A 41 4.58 8.06 11.71
C LYS A 41 4.91 8.84 10.44
N ALA A 42 6.15 8.75 9.94
CA ALA A 42 6.54 9.40 8.70
C ALA A 42 5.72 8.88 7.50
N GLU A 43 5.50 7.57 7.43
CA GLU A 43 4.61 6.95 6.45
C GLU A 43 3.18 7.50 6.54
N LEU A 44 2.60 7.55 7.75
CA LEU A 44 1.25 8.06 7.99
C LEU A 44 1.09 9.54 7.62
N ILE A 45 2.10 10.37 7.88
CA ILE A 45 2.10 11.77 7.42
C ILE A 45 2.04 11.83 5.90
N SER A 46 2.85 11.03 5.21
CA SER A 46 2.85 10.94 3.74
C SER A 46 1.47 10.51 3.19
N VAL A 47 0.85 9.51 3.82
CA VAL A 47 -0.50 9.04 3.47
C VAL A 47 -1.54 10.14 3.66
N ASN A 48 -1.51 10.86 4.79
CA ASN A 48 -2.45 11.93 5.09
C ASN A 48 -2.33 13.10 4.10
N VAL A 49 -1.11 13.55 3.81
CA VAL A 49 -0.87 14.62 2.82
C VAL A 49 -1.38 14.21 1.45
N THR A 50 -1.04 13.00 1.00
CA THR A 50 -1.50 12.48 -0.30
C THR A 50 -3.01 12.34 -0.36
N GLY A 51 -3.64 11.86 0.73
CA GLY A 51 -5.09 11.71 0.81
C GLY A 51 -5.83 13.05 0.75
N VAL A 52 -5.33 14.09 1.42
CA VAL A 52 -5.91 15.44 1.35
C VAL A 52 -5.77 16.02 -0.06
N LEU A 53 -4.62 15.82 -0.72
CA LEU A 53 -4.43 16.26 -2.11
C LEU A 53 -5.40 15.56 -3.06
N LEU A 54 -5.57 14.24 -2.94
CA LEU A 54 -6.54 13.46 -3.72
C LEU A 54 -7.98 13.92 -3.47
N ALA A 55 -8.35 14.17 -2.21
CA ALA A 55 -9.67 14.71 -1.89
C ALA A 55 -9.88 16.10 -2.54
N GLY A 56 -8.85 16.95 -2.56
CA GLY A 56 -8.87 18.24 -3.24
C GLY A 56 -9.07 18.10 -4.75
N VAL A 57 -8.32 17.20 -5.40
CA VAL A 57 -8.47 16.91 -6.84
C VAL A 57 -9.86 16.35 -7.13
N GLY A 58 -10.30 15.35 -6.36
CA GLY A 58 -11.64 14.76 -6.51
C GLY A 58 -12.76 15.78 -6.31
N SER A 59 -12.64 16.66 -5.31
CA SER A 59 -13.59 17.76 -5.09
C SER A 59 -13.60 18.75 -6.27
N SER A 60 -12.43 19.09 -6.80
CA SER A 60 -12.33 19.97 -7.97
C SER A 60 -12.92 19.34 -9.23
N ALA A 61 -12.85 18.02 -9.37
CA ALA A 61 -13.45 17.34 -10.51
C ALA A 61 -14.95 17.60 -10.58
N PHE A 62 -15.67 17.57 -9.44
CA PHE A 62 -17.11 17.83 -9.38
C PHE A 62 -17.54 19.23 -9.85
N SER A 63 -16.62 20.21 -9.93
CA SER A 63 -16.95 21.52 -10.51
C SER A 63 -16.89 21.53 -12.04
N TRP A 64 -16.40 20.46 -12.67
CA TRP A 64 -16.35 20.38 -14.12
C TRP A 64 -17.76 20.23 -14.70
N PRO A 65 -18.18 21.09 -15.63
CA PRO A 65 -19.54 21.05 -16.21
C PRO A 65 -19.84 19.74 -16.95
N VAL A 66 -18.79 18.97 -17.24
CA VAL A 66 -18.84 17.70 -17.96
C VAL A 66 -19.35 16.56 -17.08
N ILE A 67 -19.27 16.67 -15.75
CA ILE A 67 -19.64 15.58 -14.84
C ILE A 67 -21.16 15.40 -14.71
N GLU A 68 -21.92 16.49 -14.84
CA GLU A 68 -23.39 16.43 -14.77
C GLU A 68 -24.00 15.63 -15.93
N SER A 69 -23.35 15.66 -17.09
CA SER A 69 -23.73 14.90 -18.28
C SER A 69 -23.02 13.55 -18.40
N ALA A 70 -22.14 13.21 -17.44
CA ALA A 70 -21.37 11.98 -17.46
C ALA A 70 -22.23 10.76 -17.09
N PRO A 71 -21.82 9.55 -17.51
CA PRO A 71 -22.44 8.32 -17.05
C PRO A 71 -22.40 8.21 -15.52
N TRP A 72 -23.46 7.64 -14.94
CA TRP A 72 -23.57 7.45 -13.48
C TRP A 72 -22.37 6.70 -12.87
N THR A 73 -21.73 5.81 -13.64
CA THR A 73 -20.53 5.06 -13.24
C THR A 73 -19.33 5.97 -12.96
N THR A 74 -19.20 7.09 -13.70
CA THR A 74 -18.17 8.10 -13.47
C THR A 74 -18.40 8.77 -12.12
N GLN A 75 -19.62 9.23 -11.88
CA GLN A 75 -19.98 9.91 -10.63
C GLN A 75 -19.78 8.98 -9.43
N ALA A 76 -20.23 7.73 -9.53
CA ALA A 76 -20.04 6.72 -8.49
C ALA A 76 -18.56 6.45 -8.19
N ALA A 77 -17.71 6.32 -9.22
CA ALA A 77 -16.27 6.14 -9.05
C ALA A 77 -15.61 7.36 -8.39
N LEU A 78 -15.99 8.58 -8.79
CA LEU A 78 -15.46 9.80 -8.18
C LEU A 78 -15.91 9.95 -6.71
N TYR A 79 -17.16 9.66 -6.38
CA TYR A 79 -17.62 9.65 -4.98
C TYR A 79 -16.90 8.58 -4.15
N ALA A 80 -16.72 7.38 -4.69
CA ALA A 80 -15.97 6.31 -4.03
C ALA A 80 -14.51 6.74 -3.77
N SER A 81 -13.87 7.42 -4.73
CA SER A 81 -12.51 7.94 -4.56
C SER A 81 -12.42 8.95 -3.42
N LEU A 82 -13.40 9.85 -3.30
CA LEU A 82 -13.42 10.88 -2.26
C LEU A 82 -13.65 10.27 -0.87
N ILE A 83 -14.65 9.39 -0.75
CA ILE A 83 -14.99 8.73 0.51
C ILE A 83 -13.79 7.91 1.02
N THR A 84 -13.17 7.12 0.14
CA THR A 84 -12.00 6.31 0.52
C THR A 84 -10.79 7.15 0.89
N ALA A 85 -10.53 8.29 0.22
CA ALA A 85 -9.48 9.24 0.61
C ALA A 85 -9.73 9.83 2.00
N MET A 86 -10.95 10.28 2.28
CA MET A 86 -11.29 10.89 3.58
C MET A 86 -11.20 9.89 4.74
N ILE A 87 -11.62 8.64 4.52
CA ILE A 87 -11.47 7.57 5.51
C ILE A 87 -9.97 7.25 5.70
N ALA A 88 -9.18 7.19 4.63
CA ALA A 88 -7.73 6.98 4.74
C ALA A 88 -7.05 8.05 5.61
N VAL A 89 -7.37 9.34 5.39
CA VAL A 89 -6.84 10.46 6.19
C VAL A 89 -7.31 10.37 7.66
N SER A 90 -8.58 10.05 7.87
CA SER A 90 -9.16 9.92 9.22
C SER A 90 -8.49 8.79 10.00
N SER A 91 -8.37 7.61 9.39
CA SER A 91 -7.70 6.45 9.97
C SER A 91 -6.21 6.71 10.19
N GLY A 92 -5.52 7.35 9.23
CA GLY A 92 -4.11 7.70 9.35
C GLY A 92 -3.84 8.69 10.49
N THR A 93 -4.72 9.67 10.66
CA THR A 93 -4.66 10.63 11.78
C THR A 93 -4.88 9.96 13.13
N GLN A 94 -5.89 9.08 13.25
CA GLN A 94 -6.13 8.32 14.50
C GLN A 94 -4.94 7.43 14.87
N GLN A 95 -4.33 6.77 13.87
CA GLN A 95 -3.13 5.96 14.05
C GLN A 95 -1.92 6.81 14.46
N TYR A 96 -1.72 7.97 13.83
CA TYR A 96 -0.63 8.90 14.16
C TYR A 96 -0.72 9.39 15.61
N VAL A 97 -1.91 9.81 16.05
CA VAL A 97 -2.14 10.26 17.44
C VAL A 97 -1.94 9.13 18.44
N THR A 98 -2.35 7.92 18.08
CA THR A 98 -2.10 6.74 18.93
C THR A 98 -0.61 6.48 19.08
N LEU A 99 0.13 6.46 17.98
CA LEU A 99 1.58 6.24 17.97
C LEU A 99 2.37 7.35 18.67
N SER A 100 1.91 8.61 18.61
CA SER A 100 2.57 9.72 19.31
C SER A 100 2.48 9.60 20.83
N ARG A 101 1.49 8.87 21.34
CA ARG A 101 1.27 8.63 22.78
C ARG A 101 1.99 7.39 23.32
N ILE A 102 2.57 6.55 22.46
CA ILE A 102 3.30 5.35 22.90
C ILE A 102 4.73 5.73 23.28
N ARG A 103 5.03 5.68 24.59
CA ARG A 103 6.34 5.95 25.20
C ARG A 103 6.55 5.06 26.44
N GLY A 104 7.80 4.84 26.84
CA GLY A 104 8.15 4.16 28.10
C GLY A 104 7.59 2.73 28.22
N GLU A 105 6.86 2.44 29.31
CA GLU A 105 6.27 1.12 29.57
C GLU A 105 5.27 0.69 28.48
N ARG A 106 4.49 1.64 27.94
CA ARG A 106 3.54 1.37 26.85
C ARG A 106 4.23 0.90 25.58
N LEU A 107 5.46 1.34 25.34
CA LEU A 107 6.27 0.86 24.21
C LEU A 107 6.67 -0.60 24.40
N ARG A 108 7.00 -1.02 25.63
CA ARG A 108 7.35 -2.42 25.93
C ARG A 108 6.15 -3.34 25.75
N VAL A 109 4.98 -2.93 26.23
CA VAL A 109 3.72 -3.67 26.03
C VAL A 109 3.38 -3.76 24.53
N PHE A 110 3.50 -2.65 23.80
CA PHE A 110 3.29 -2.62 22.36
C PHE A 110 4.24 -3.56 21.59
N GLN A 111 5.53 -3.56 21.95
CA GLN A 111 6.51 -4.50 21.39
C GLN A 111 6.16 -5.95 21.73
N ALA A 112 5.73 -6.23 22.95
CA ALA A 112 5.31 -7.57 23.36
C ALA A 112 4.07 -8.05 22.57
N LEU A 113 3.12 -7.16 22.30
CA LEU A 113 1.94 -7.46 21.48
C LEU A 113 2.29 -7.70 20.00
N LEU A 114 3.24 -6.94 19.45
CA LEU A 114 3.71 -7.11 18.08
C LEU A 114 4.59 -8.35 17.88
N ARG A 115 5.29 -8.79 18.93
CA ARG A 115 6.13 -10.01 18.95
C ARG A 115 5.36 -11.26 19.43
N GLY A 116 4.11 -11.08 19.86
CA GLY A 116 3.25 -12.13 20.40
C GLY A 116 2.68 -13.06 19.33
N ASP A 117 1.54 -13.66 19.63
CA ASP A 117 0.94 -14.73 18.82
C ASP A 117 0.68 -14.32 17.35
N LYS A 118 1.00 -15.22 16.41
CA LYS A 118 1.02 -14.95 14.95
C LYS A 118 -0.34 -14.54 14.39
N ALA A 119 -1.42 -15.04 14.99
CA ALA A 119 -2.79 -14.69 14.62
C ALA A 119 -3.11 -13.22 14.98
N ILE A 120 -2.73 -12.78 16.19
CA ILE A 120 -2.96 -11.42 16.68
C ILE A 120 -2.09 -10.43 15.89
N GLN A 121 -0.85 -10.83 15.60
CA GLN A 121 0.10 -10.07 14.80
C GLN A 121 -0.46 -9.73 13.41
N SER A 122 -1.09 -10.71 12.74
CA SER A 122 -1.62 -10.53 11.38
C SER A 122 -2.74 -9.47 11.32
N HIS A 123 -3.64 -9.46 12.30
CA HIS A 123 -4.74 -8.49 12.35
C HIS A 123 -4.23 -7.08 12.67
N HIS A 124 -3.30 -6.95 13.61
CA HIS A 124 -2.70 -5.66 13.95
C HIS A 124 -1.95 -5.06 12.76
N LEU A 125 -1.19 -5.87 12.03
CA LEU A 125 -0.48 -5.42 10.83
C LEU A 125 -1.43 -4.94 9.73
N TYR A 126 -2.55 -5.63 9.54
CA TYR A 126 -3.58 -5.18 8.60
C TYR A 126 -4.13 -3.80 8.98
N VAL A 127 -4.44 -3.59 10.26
CA VAL A 127 -4.93 -2.30 10.76
C VAL A 127 -3.90 -1.19 10.51
N TRP A 128 -2.61 -1.44 10.78
CA TRP A 128 -1.55 -0.46 10.53
C TRP A 128 -1.32 -0.15 9.04
N GLN A 129 -1.74 -1.03 8.14
CA GLN A 129 -1.63 -0.85 6.69
C GLN A 129 -2.96 -0.42 6.03
N MET A 130 -4.04 -0.32 6.81
CA MET A 130 -5.36 0.05 6.31
C MET A 130 -5.41 1.45 5.66
N PRO A 131 -4.78 2.50 6.22
CA PRO A 131 -4.80 3.83 5.60
C PRO A 131 -4.16 3.86 4.21
N ILE A 132 -3.00 3.21 4.02
CA ILE A 132 -2.30 3.17 2.74
C ILE A 132 -3.06 2.31 1.70
N MET A 133 -3.72 1.24 2.14
CA MET A 133 -4.58 0.44 1.26
C MET A 133 -5.79 1.24 0.78
N LEU A 134 -6.48 1.94 1.69
CA LEU A 134 -7.62 2.80 1.32
C LEU A 134 -7.20 3.93 0.38
N LEU A 135 -6.04 4.54 0.62
CA LEU A 135 -5.48 5.56 -0.27
C LEU A 135 -5.22 4.99 -1.67
N SER A 136 -4.69 3.76 -1.75
CA SER A 136 -4.46 3.09 -3.02
C SER A 136 -5.77 2.86 -3.79
N PHE A 137 -6.83 2.41 -3.09
CA PHE A 137 -8.15 2.28 -3.71
C PHE A 137 -8.72 3.63 -4.18
N SER A 138 -8.52 4.70 -3.41
CA SER A 138 -8.94 6.04 -3.81
C SER A 138 -8.29 6.48 -5.13
N ILE A 139 -6.98 6.28 -5.28
CA ILE A 139 -6.25 6.56 -6.52
C ILE A 139 -6.85 5.78 -7.70
N TRP A 140 -7.11 4.48 -7.51
CA TRP A 140 -7.70 3.65 -8.55
C TRP A 140 -9.10 4.10 -8.95
N TYR A 141 -9.97 4.40 -7.98
CA TYR A 141 -11.31 4.90 -8.27
C TYR A 141 -11.27 6.24 -9.01
N LEU A 142 -10.36 7.13 -8.65
CA LEU A 142 -10.17 8.41 -9.34
C LEU A 142 -9.73 8.20 -10.80
N LEU A 143 -8.71 7.35 -11.02
CA LEU A 143 -8.22 7.04 -12.37
C LEU A 143 -9.29 6.37 -13.24
N ILE A 144 -10.00 5.37 -12.71
CA ILE A 144 -11.07 4.69 -13.42
C ILE A 144 -12.21 5.65 -13.73
N GLY A 145 -12.61 6.50 -12.78
CA GLY A 145 -13.64 7.52 -12.99
C GLY A 145 -13.27 8.48 -14.13
N LEU A 146 -12.03 8.96 -14.16
CA LEU A 146 -11.52 9.84 -15.22
C LEU A 146 -11.45 9.12 -16.57
N LEU A 147 -11.01 7.87 -16.62
CA LEU A 147 -10.98 7.09 -17.86
C LEU A 147 -12.39 6.88 -18.43
N ILE A 148 -13.35 6.48 -17.59
CA ILE A 148 -14.74 6.32 -18.04
C ILE A 148 -15.27 7.64 -18.59
N LEU A 149 -15.02 8.76 -17.91
CA LEU A 149 -15.45 10.08 -18.36
C LEU A 149 -14.91 10.43 -19.75
N ILE A 150 -13.60 10.26 -19.96
CA ILE A 150 -12.92 10.61 -21.20
C ILE A 150 -13.44 9.74 -22.36
N TYR A 151 -13.52 8.43 -22.15
CA TYR A 151 -13.96 7.50 -23.19
C TYR A 151 -15.45 7.57 -23.47
N ALA A 152 -16.29 7.86 -22.48
CA ALA A 152 -17.72 8.10 -22.70
C ALA A 152 -17.94 9.31 -23.62
N ARG A 153 -17.16 10.37 -23.44
CA ARG A 153 -17.20 11.54 -24.33
C ARG A 153 -16.70 11.24 -25.74
N ALA A 154 -15.58 10.55 -25.86
CA ALA A 154 -15.05 10.15 -27.15
C ALA A 154 -16.08 9.32 -27.94
N ALA A 155 -16.79 8.40 -27.27
CA ALA A 155 -17.81 7.55 -27.89
C ALA A 155 -19.06 8.32 -28.34
N ALA A 156 -19.44 9.39 -27.64
CA ALA A 156 -20.58 10.24 -28.01
C ALA A 156 -20.23 11.29 -29.08
N SER A 157 -18.94 11.48 -29.37
CA SER A 157 -18.44 12.51 -30.28
C SER A 157 -18.21 11.99 -31.71
N SER A 158 -17.96 12.90 -32.64
CA SER A 158 -17.61 12.56 -34.03
C SER A 158 -16.38 11.64 -34.08
N PRO A 159 -16.30 10.67 -35.03
CA PRO A 159 -15.23 9.66 -35.11
C PRO A 159 -13.79 10.20 -35.14
N TRP A 160 -13.59 11.48 -35.48
CA TRP A 160 -12.29 12.14 -35.42
C TRP A 160 -12.36 13.56 -34.84
N GLY A 161 -13.24 13.75 -33.86
CA GLY A 161 -13.40 15.00 -33.14
C GLY A 161 -12.27 15.29 -32.13
N PRO A 162 -12.23 16.51 -31.56
CA PRO A 162 -11.30 16.86 -30.49
C PRO A 162 -11.36 15.90 -29.29
N ASP A 163 -12.54 15.44 -28.91
CA ASP A 163 -12.75 14.54 -27.76
C ASP A 163 -12.07 13.17 -27.97
N VAL A 164 -12.14 12.62 -29.18
CA VAL A 164 -11.43 11.37 -29.54
C VAL A 164 -9.91 11.57 -29.48
N LYS A 165 -9.40 12.71 -29.93
CA LYS A 165 -7.96 13.03 -29.85
C LYS A 165 -7.48 13.12 -28.41
N ILE A 166 -8.27 13.76 -27.54
CA ILE A 166 -7.99 13.83 -26.10
C ILE A 166 -7.94 12.41 -25.52
N ALA A 167 -8.92 11.56 -25.85
CA ALA A 167 -8.96 10.17 -25.36
C ALA A 167 -7.73 9.34 -25.78
N VAL A 168 -7.28 9.49 -27.03
CA VAL A 168 -6.07 8.82 -27.51
C VAL A 168 -4.83 9.29 -26.76
N VAL A 169 -4.63 10.61 -26.63
CA VAL A 169 -3.47 11.18 -25.94
C VAL A 169 -3.47 10.80 -24.45
N SER A 170 -4.61 10.93 -23.77
CA SER A 170 -4.74 10.52 -22.37
C SER A 170 -4.55 9.01 -22.21
N GLY A 171 -5.04 8.20 -23.14
CA GLY A 171 -4.88 6.74 -23.12
C GLY A 171 -3.41 6.33 -23.24
N LEU A 172 -2.65 6.94 -24.15
CA LEU A 172 -1.21 6.72 -24.26
C LEU A 172 -0.47 7.12 -22.99
N ALA A 173 -0.84 8.26 -22.38
CA ALA A 173 -0.28 8.68 -21.10
C ALA A 173 -0.60 7.69 -19.97
N THR A 174 -1.82 7.16 -19.92
CA THR A 174 -2.22 6.14 -18.94
C THR A 174 -1.42 4.85 -19.12
N ILE A 175 -1.26 4.36 -20.35
CA ILE A 175 -0.46 3.15 -20.63
C ILE A 175 0.99 3.36 -20.20
N PHE A 176 1.58 4.51 -20.51
CA PHE A 176 2.93 4.84 -20.11
C PHE A 176 3.08 4.91 -18.58
N ALA A 177 2.16 5.59 -17.89
CA ALA A 177 2.17 5.68 -16.44
C ALA A 177 2.00 4.31 -15.78
N PHE A 178 1.09 3.49 -16.28
CA PHE A 178 0.85 2.14 -15.78
C PHE A 178 2.06 1.23 -16.02
N GLY A 179 2.71 1.33 -17.18
CA GLY A 179 3.95 0.61 -17.48
C GLY A 179 5.06 0.96 -16.49
N ASN A 180 5.28 2.26 -16.22
CA ASN A 180 6.25 2.70 -15.22
C ASN A 180 5.90 2.21 -13.81
N TYR A 181 4.61 2.24 -13.44
CA TYR A 181 4.15 1.73 -12.16
C TYR A 181 4.44 0.23 -12.00
N LEU A 182 4.18 -0.58 -13.04
CA LEU A 182 4.47 -2.02 -13.02
C LEU A 182 5.97 -2.31 -12.96
N ILE A 183 6.80 -1.58 -13.70
CA ILE A 183 8.26 -1.73 -13.66
C ILE A 183 8.79 -1.38 -12.26
N GLY A 184 8.32 -0.27 -11.68
CA GLY A 184 8.66 0.14 -10.32
C GLY A 184 8.27 -0.93 -9.30
N ALA A 185 7.03 -1.40 -9.37
CA ALA A 185 6.53 -2.47 -8.51
C ALA A 185 7.38 -3.75 -8.67
N ALA A 186 7.60 -4.22 -9.89
CA ALA A 186 8.40 -5.41 -10.18
C ALA A 186 9.84 -5.29 -9.66
N THR A 187 10.46 -4.10 -9.79
CA THR A 187 11.81 -3.84 -9.30
C THR A 187 11.86 -3.92 -7.78
N VAL A 188 10.91 -3.29 -7.08
CA VAL A 188 10.79 -3.38 -5.62
C VAL A 188 10.54 -4.82 -5.18
N TYR A 189 9.68 -5.56 -5.87
CA TYR A 189 9.43 -6.97 -5.57
C TYR A 189 10.69 -7.83 -5.74
N ARG A 190 11.45 -7.64 -6.83
CA ARG A 190 12.71 -8.35 -7.07
C ARG A 190 13.78 -8.00 -6.04
N LEU A 191 13.88 -6.72 -5.68
CA LEU A 191 14.83 -6.26 -4.66
C LEU A 191 14.53 -6.88 -3.30
N ASN A 192 13.26 -6.86 -2.88
CA ASN A 192 12.84 -7.52 -1.65
C ASN A 192 13.18 -9.01 -1.68
N ALA A 193 12.89 -9.72 -2.77
CA ALA A 193 13.22 -11.14 -2.90
C ALA A 193 14.73 -11.41 -2.74
N HIS A 194 15.60 -10.56 -3.30
CA HIS A 194 17.05 -10.69 -3.13
C HIS A 194 17.52 -10.41 -1.70
N LEU A 195 16.96 -9.40 -1.02
CA LEU A 195 17.29 -9.10 0.37
C LEU A 195 16.87 -10.25 1.31
N TYR A 196 15.72 -10.88 1.08
CA TYR A 196 15.29 -12.07 1.84
C TYR A 196 16.16 -13.30 1.55
N SER A 197 16.60 -13.50 0.30
CA SER A 197 17.51 -14.59 -0.04
C SER A 197 18.91 -14.43 0.56
N GLY A 198 19.38 -13.18 0.74
CA GLY A 198 20.69 -12.88 1.33
C GLY A 198 20.79 -13.17 2.83
N LYS A 199 19.71 -12.95 3.60
CA LYS A 199 19.69 -13.22 5.04
C LYS A 199 19.81 -14.71 5.42
N HIS A 200 19.42 -15.62 4.53
CA HIS A 200 19.58 -17.06 4.78
C HIS A 200 21.00 -17.57 4.51
N ASN A 201 21.87 -16.78 3.87
CA ASN A 201 23.26 -17.15 3.58
C ASN A 201 24.28 -16.57 4.58
N ILE A 202 23.82 -15.78 5.55
CA ILE A 202 24.69 -15.30 6.64
C ILE A 202 24.43 -16.19 7.86
N SER A 203 25.19 -17.29 7.94
CA SER A 203 25.40 -18.01 9.20
C SER A 203 26.12 -17.06 10.14
N VAL A 204 25.38 -16.45 11.07
CA VAL A 204 26.01 -15.77 12.21
C VAL A 204 26.54 -16.89 13.10
N ASP A 205 27.85 -17.12 13.05
CA ASP A 205 28.50 -18.06 13.97
C ASP A 205 28.13 -17.67 15.40
N PRO A 206 27.73 -18.65 16.25
CA PRO A 206 27.35 -18.35 17.62
C PRO A 206 28.51 -17.65 18.33
N PRO A 207 28.23 -16.67 19.22
CA PRO A 207 29.28 -16.03 19.99
C PRO A 207 30.06 -17.11 20.75
N VAL A 208 31.36 -17.18 20.52
CA VAL A 208 32.27 -18.06 21.25
C VAL A 208 32.20 -17.65 22.72
N VAL A 209 31.42 -18.39 23.50
CA VAL A 209 31.43 -18.30 24.96
C VAL A 209 32.80 -18.80 25.39
N GLN A 210 33.72 -17.88 25.67
CA GLN A 210 34.94 -18.21 26.39
C GLN A 210 34.54 -18.65 27.80
N THR A 211 34.32 -19.95 27.98
CA THR A 211 34.26 -20.56 29.30
C THR A 211 35.66 -20.50 29.88
N SER A 212 35.97 -19.44 30.64
CA SER A 212 37.13 -19.44 31.52
C SER A 212 36.88 -20.49 32.61
N ALA A 213 37.44 -21.67 32.40
CA ALA A 213 37.41 -22.78 33.33
C ALA A 213 38.04 -22.34 34.66
N SER A 214 37.24 -22.37 35.72
CA SER A 214 37.67 -22.34 37.11
C SER A 214 38.22 -23.70 37.50
N TRP A 215 39.49 -23.81 37.91
CA TRP A 215 40.03 -24.90 38.72
C TRP A 215 41.38 -24.49 39.33
N PRO A 216 41.84 -25.15 40.41
CA PRO A 216 41.26 -25.25 41.74
C PRO A 216 41.88 -24.26 42.73
#